data_AF-A0A0D0TDL8-F1
#
_entry.id   AF-A0A0D0TDL8-F1
#
_cell.length_a   1.000
_cell.length_b   1.000
_cell.length_c   1.000
_cell.angle_alpha   90.00
_cell.angle_beta   90.00
_cell.angle_gamma   90.00
#
_symmetry.space_group_name_H-M   'P 1'
#
loop_
_entity.id
_entity.type
_entity.pdbx_description
1 polymer ?
#
loop_
_entity_poly.entity_id
_entity_poly.type
_entity_poly.pdbx_seq_one_letter_code
_entity_poly.pdbx_strand_id
1 'polypeptide(L)'
;MMWKRTLNGCMVQFLQQLNGQNFYYYYGPVFFESAQVPLSAYSIQAILGGISLATVIPAMWTIEHVGRRKSLLIGAAIQVACALIAGLLGHYYTDVEGVTESMVKTGSNVVIAFAVIHLSMYSLFWGLKPWAILGETYPLRVRPKAIALAASDNWLWNFLLSYFSPLIADDIGPLILTIFFGCLVFAFFYIFFMLPETRGITLEEIDELYRSKVPAWKSNSWKPSSHHAALDALEGESRKPNEGSARAPDTLDEKKPADEHIENAPVAKAKIGEEMGGGGESIV
;
A
#
# COMPACT_ATOMS: atom_id res chain seq x y z
N MET A 1 -12.73 8.17 -21.30
CA MET A 1 -11.88 8.39 -20.11
C MET A 1 -12.53 7.84 -18.85
N MET A 2 -13.77 8.21 -18.53
CA MET A 2 -14.48 7.68 -17.35
C MET A 2 -14.62 6.15 -17.34
N TRP A 3 -14.94 5.54 -18.48
CA TRP A 3 -15.04 4.08 -18.59
C TRP A 3 -13.74 3.35 -18.19
N LYS A 4 -12.55 3.92 -18.45
CA LYS A 4 -11.27 3.35 -18.03
C LYS A 4 -11.10 3.39 -16.51
N ARG A 5 -11.52 4.50 -15.88
CA ARG A 5 -11.52 4.67 -14.42
C ARG A 5 -12.46 3.66 -13.76
N THR A 6 -13.67 3.52 -14.32
CA THR A 6 -14.66 2.55 -13.84
C THR A 6 -14.18 1.12 -14.02
N LEU A 7 -13.63 0.77 -15.19
CA LEU A 7 -13.06 -0.55 -15.44
C LEU A 7 -11.90 -0.86 -14.48
N ASN A 8 -11.00 0.10 -14.24
CA ASN A 8 -9.91 -0.07 -13.29
C ASN A 8 -10.45 -0.27 -11.85
N GLY A 9 -11.46 0.48 -11.43
CA GLY A 9 -12.06 0.31 -10.12
C GLY A 9 -12.74 -1.05 -9.95
N CYS A 10 -13.55 -1.49 -10.92
CA CYS A 10 -14.14 -2.82 -10.89
C CYS A 10 -13.06 -3.91 -10.91
N MET A 11 -12.08 -3.82 -11.83
CA MET A 11 -11.01 -4.81 -11.92
C MET A 11 -10.21 -4.92 -10.62
N VAL A 12 -9.89 -3.81 -9.96
CA VAL A 12 -9.16 -3.85 -8.67
C VAL A 12 -9.99 -4.56 -7.59
N GLN A 13 -11.31 -4.38 -7.57
CA GLN A 13 -12.20 -5.08 -6.65
C GLN A 13 -12.37 -6.57 -6.98
N PHE A 14 -12.46 -6.91 -8.27
CA PHE A 14 -12.42 -8.28 -8.76
C PHE A 14 -11.12 -8.99 -8.35
N LEU A 15 -9.97 -8.37 -8.59
CA LEU A 15 -8.66 -8.91 -8.23
C LEU A 15 -8.48 -9.04 -6.72
N GLN A 16 -9.07 -8.14 -5.93
CA GLN A 16 -9.09 -8.28 -4.47
C GLN A 16 -9.78 -9.58 -4.04
N GLN A 17 -10.91 -9.93 -4.66
CA GLN A 17 -11.63 -11.15 -4.31
C GLN A 17 -10.93 -12.41 -4.81
N LEU A 18 -10.42 -12.39 -6.05
CA LEU A 18 -9.66 -13.51 -6.61
C LEU A 18 -8.25 -13.70 -6.02
N ASN A 19 -7.89 -12.93 -5.00
CA ASN A 19 -6.64 -13.11 -4.25
C ASN A 19 -6.63 -14.41 -3.42
N GLY A 20 -7.80 -14.97 -3.11
CA GLY A 20 -7.94 -16.20 -2.33
C GLY A 20 -8.13 -16.00 -0.83
N GLN A 21 -8.18 -14.77 -0.33
CA GLN A 21 -8.39 -14.49 1.10
C GLN A 21 -9.67 -15.15 1.64
N ASN A 22 -10.79 -14.98 0.93
CA ASN A 22 -12.08 -15.52 1.39
C ASN A 22 -12.08 -17.04 1.44
N PHE A 23 -11.33 -17.70 0.54
CA PHE A 23 -11.18 -19.14 0.56
C PHE A 23 -10.58 -19.60 1.89
N TYR A 24 -9.55 -18.93 2.38
CA TYR A 24 -8.95 -19.24 3.69
C TYR A 24 -9.91 -18.97 4.86
N TYR A 25 -10.78 -17.97 4.80
CA TYR A 25 -11.77 -17.75 5.86
C TYR A 25 -12.91 -18.76 5.82
N TYR A 26 -13.37 -19.17 4.65
CA TYR A 26 -14.49 -20.12 4.55
C TYR A 26 -14.04 -21.55 4.79
N TYR A 27 -12.88 -21.93 4.23
CA TYR A 27 -12.41 -23.31 4.18
C TYR A 27 -11.16 -23.55 4.99
N GLY A 28 -10.60 -22.52 5.62
CA GLY A 28 -9.46 -22.67 6.53
C GLY A 28 -9.65 -23.86 7.45
N PRO A 29 -10.66 -23.90 8.32
CA PRO A 29 -10.85 -24.99 9.26
C PRO A 29 -10.83 -26.40 8.64
N VAL A 30 -11.55 -26.61 7.53
CA VAL A 30 -11.59 -27.88 6.80
C VAL A 30 -10.21 -28.24 6.25
N PHE A 31 -9.52 -27.25 5.70
CA PHE A 31 -8.18 -27.39 5.12
C PHE A 31 -7.10 -27.64 6.19
N PHE A 32 -7.22 -27.03 7.37
CA PHE A 32 -6.33 -27.24 8.52
C PHE A 32 -6.61 -28.58 9.23
N GLU A 33 -7.87 -29.03 9.24
CA GLU A 33 -8.27 -30.33 9.79
C GLU A 33 -7.79 -31.49 8.91
N SER A 34 -7.91 -31.37 7.58
CA SER A 34 -7.28 -32.32 6.64
C SER A 34 -5.75 -32.40 6.81
N ALA A 35 -5.14 -31.34 7.35
CA ALA A 35 -3.73 -31.25 7.64
C ALA A 35 -3.31 -31.91 8.98
N GLN A 36 -4.25 -32.55 9.71
CA GLN A 36 -4.04 -33.22 10.99
C GLN A 36 -3.49 -32.31 12.11
N VAL A 37 -3.78 -31.01 12.06
CA VAL A 37 -3.39 -30.09 13.13
C VAL A 37 -4.40 -30.20 14.29
N PRO A 38 -3.97 -30.44 15.53
CA PRO A 38 -4.87 -30.65 16.68
C PRO A 38 -5.43 -29.31 17.22
N LEU A 39 -5.91 -28.44 16.33
CA LEU A 39 -6.52 -27.16 16.67
C LEU A 39 -8.00 -27.18 16.31
N SER A 40 -8.84 -26.64 17.19
CA SER A 40 -10.25 -26.47 16.89
C SER A 40 -10.45 -25.44 15.76
N ALA A 41 -11.51 -25.63 14.96
CA ALA A 41 -11.94 -24.66 13.94
C ALA A 41 -12.05 -23.23 14.51
N TYR A 42 -12.54 -23.10 15.74
CA TYR A 42 -12.64 -21.82 16.44
C TYR A 42 -11.28 -21.18 16.71
N SER A 43 -10.32 -21.96 17.23
CA SER A 43 -8.96 -21.48 17.52
C SER A 43 -8.26 -20.98 16.25
N ILE A 44 -8.42 -21.71 15.14
CA ILE A 44 -7.87 -21.35 13.84
C ILE A 44 -8.43 -19.99 13.38
N GLN A 45 -9.75 -19.84 13.39
CA GLN A 45 -10.39 -18.59 12.97
C GLN A 45 -10.01 -17.42 13.87
N ALA A 46 -9.89 -17.65 15.18
CA ALA A 46 -9.42 -16.63 16.12
C ALA A 46 -7.98 -16.19 15.81
N ILE A 47 -7.08 -17.11 15.44
CA ILE A 47 -5.70 -16.79 15.04
C ILE A 47 -5.70 -16.00 13.72
N LEU A 48 -6.40 -16.47 12.70
CA LEU A 48 -6.47 -15.79 11.40
C LEU A 48 -7.06 -14.37 11.54
N GLY A 49 -8.12 -14.22 12.33
CA GLY A 49 -8.72 -12.94 12.66
C GLY A 49 -7.78 -12.02 13.45
N GLY A 50 -7.09 -12.55 14.46
CA GLY A 50 -6.13 -11.81 15.28
C GLY A 50 -4.94 -11.29 14.47
N ILE A 51 -4.39 -12.10 13.57
CA ILE A 51 -3.32 -11.71 12.65
C ILE A 51 -3.80 -10.61 11.69
N SER A 52 -5.01 -10.76 11.17
CA SER A 52 -5.61 -9.77 10.29
C SER A 52 -5.79 -8.44 11.01
N LEU A 53 -6.25 -8.45 12.27
CA LEU A 53 -6.37 -7.25 13.10
C LEU A 53 -5.00 -6.61 13.38
N ALA A 54 -4.01 -7.41 13.79
CA ALA A 54 -2.66 -6.93 14.08
C ALA A 54 -1.99 -6.28 12.86
N THR A 55 -2.27 -6.80 11.66
CA THR A 55 -1.72 -6.28 10.40
C THR A 55 -2.44 -5.02 9.87
N VAL A 56 -3.58 -4.63 10.44
CA VAL A 56 -4.26 -3.37 10.07
C VAL A 56 -3.42 -2.15 10.42
N ILE A 57 -2.78 -2.12 11.59
CA ILE A 57 -1.96 -0.98 12.02
C ILE A 57 -0.83 -0.69 11.02
N PRO A 58 0.03 -1.67 10.65
CA PRO A 58 1.02 -1.44 9.61
C PRO A 58 0.39 -1.22 8.23
N ALA A 59 -0.80 -1.75 7.93
CA ALA A 59 -1.50 -1.45 6.68
C ALA A 59 -1.83 0.04 6.55
N MET A 60 -2.28 0.68 7.63
CA MET A 60 -2.52 2.12 7.68
C MET A 60 -1.22 2.89 7.48
N TRP A 61 -0.12 2.51 8.14
CA TRP A 61 1.16 3.20 7.93
C TRP A 61 1.66 3.08 6.48
N THR A 62 1.54 1.89 5.87
CA THR A 62 2.01 1.66 4.49
C THR A 62 1.18 2.40 3.43
N ILE A 63 -0.10 2.71 3.68
CA ILE A 63 -0.95 3.39 2.71
C ILE A 63 -0.42 4.79 2.39
N GLU A 64 0.14 5.47 3.39
CA GLU A 64 0.70 6.81 3.27
C GLU A 64 2.15 6.79 2.80
N HIS A 65 2.96 5.80 3.22
CA HIS A 65 4.40 5.81 3.04
C HIS A 65 4.93 5.02 1.83
N VAL A 66 4.24 3.96 1.40
CA VAL A 66 4.69 3.09 0.29
C VAL A 66 4.00 3.46 -1.03
N GLY A 67 2.81 4.06 -0.96
CA GLY A 67 1.95 4.32 -2.13
C GLY A 67 1.03 3.16 -2.45
N ARG A 68 0.03 3.41 -3.29
CA ARG A 68 -1.07 2.46 -3.53
C ARG A 68 -0.62 1.37 -4.50
N ARG A 69 0.00 1.76 -5.63
CA ARG A 69 0.43 0.83 -6.68
C ARG A 69 1.54 -0.10 -6.20
N LYS A 70 2.60 0.47 -5.60
CA LYS A 70 3.74 -0.31 -5.11
C LYS A 70 3.31 -1.33 -4.06
N SER A 71 2.41 -0.94 -3.18
CA SER A 71 1.83 -1.82 -2.17
C SER A 71 1.13 -3.03 -2.79
N LEU A 72 0.25 -2.81 -3.76
CA LEU A 72 -0.49 -3.91 -4.41
C LEU A 72 0.45 -4.84 -5.19
N LEU A 73 1.49 -4.31 -5.83
CA LEU A 73 2.51 -5.11 -6.52
C LEU A 73 3.34 -5.96 -5.56
N ILE A 74 3.80 -5.38 -4.44
CA ILE A 74 4.56 -6.11 -3.42
C ILE A 74 3.70 -7.21 -2.79
N GLY A 75 2.46 -6.87 -2.43
CA GLY A 75 1.50 -7.84 -1.90
C GLY A 75 1.28 -9.00 -2.88
N ALA A 76 0.98 -8.68 -4.15
CA ALA A 76 0.79 -9.71 -5.17
C ALA A 76 2.03 -10.59 -5.35
N ALA A 77 3.23 -10.03 -5.42
CA ALA A 77 4.45 -10.80 -5.62
C ALA A 77 4.70 -11.81 -4.48
N ILE A 78 4.49 -11.40 -3.23
CA ILE A 78 4.66 -12.30 -2.08
C ILE A 78 3.57 -13.37 -2.08
N GLN A 79 2.31 -12.98 -2.34
CA GLN A 79 1.19 -13.90 -2.36
C GLN A 79 1.25 -14.92 -3.50
N VAL A 80 1.80 -14.55 -4.66
CA VAL A 80 2.09 -15.49 -5.75
C VAL A 80 3.03 -16.60 -5.26
N ALA A 81 4.10 -16.25 -4.56
CA ALA A 81 5.03 -17.24 -4.01
C ALA A 81 4.34 -18.12 -2.95
N CYS A 82 3.56 -17.53 -2.04
CA CYS A 82 2.83 -18.28 -1.03
C CYS A 82 1.80 -19.24 -1.63
N ALA A 83 0.99 -18.79 -2.60
CA ALA A 83 -0.03 -19.60 -3.26
C ALA A 83 0.58 -20.75 -4.06
N LEU A 84 1.71 -20.52 -4.74
CA LEU A 84 2.43 -21.56 -5.48
C LEU A 84 2.97 -22.64 -4.53
N ILE A 85 3.63 -22.23 -3.45
CA ILE A 85 4.21 -23.16 -2.47
C ILE A 85 3.09 -23.92 -1.76
N ALA A 86 2.05 -23.23 -1.29
CA ALA A 86 0.93 -23.84 -0.59
C ALA A 86 0.14 -24.81 -1.49
N GLY A 87 -0.07 -24.48 -2.77
CA GLY A 87 -0.78 -25.36 -3.72
C GLY A 87 0.03 -26.59 -4.12
N LEU A 88 1.31 -26.42 -4.47
CA LEU A 88 2.16 -27.55 -4.87
C LEU A 88 2.48 -28.47 -3.70
N LEU A 89 2.95 -27.92 -2.57
CA LEU A 89 3.27 -28.75 -1.40
C LEU A 89 1.99 -29.34 -0.78
N GLY A 90 0.86 -28.65 -0.85
CA GLY A 90 -0.43 -29.21 -0.48
C GLY A 90 -0.71 -30.51 -1.22
N HIS A 91 -0.67 -30.49 -2.55
CA HIS A 91 -0.94 -31.67 -3.36
C HIS A 91 0.11 -32.78 -3.17
N TYR A 92 1.41 -32.47 -3.24
CA TYR A 92 2.46 -33.49 -3.18
C TYR A 92 2.60 -34.19 -1.81
N TYR A 93 2.20 -33.53 -0.72
CA TYR A 93 2.32 -34.09 0.63
C TYR A 93 1.01 -34.59 1.23
N THR A 94 -0.13 -34.45 0.55
CA THR A 94 -1.43 -34.97 1.04
C THR A 94 -2.10 -36.00 0.14
N ASP A 95 -1.77 -36.04 -1.16
CA ASP A 95 -2.59 -36.75 -2.15
C ASP A 95 -1.80 -37.73 -3.06
N VAL A 96 -0.49 -37.92 -2.81
CA VAL A 96 0.36 -38.82 -3.61
C VAL A 96 0.48 -40.19 -2.93
N GLU A 97 0.32 -41.29 -3.69
CA GLU A 97 0.53 -42.65 -3.18
C GLU A 97 1.97 -42.83 -2.67
N GLY A 98 2.13 -43.30 -1.43
CA GLY A 98 3.43 -43.56 -0.80
C GLY A 98 3.92 -42.51 0.21
N VAL A 99 3.08 -41.52 0.56
CA VAL A 99 3.41 -40.50 1.56
C VAL A 99 3.28 -41.06 2.99
N THR A 100 4.36 -41.00 3.76
CA THR A 100 4.39 -41.37 5.18
C THR A 100 3.65 -40.35 6.03
N GLU A 101 3.05 -40.76 7.15
CA GLU A 101 2.36 -39.86 8.10
C GLU A 101 3.22 -38.67 8.58
N SER A 102 4.55 -38.88 8.70
CA SER A 102 5.50 -37.80 9.01
C SER A 102 5.63 -36.75 7.89
N MET A 103 5.54 -37.18 6.62
CA MET A 103 5.60 -36.29 5.46
C MET A 103 4.31 -35.48 5.31
N VAL A 104 3.15 -36.10 5.57
CA VAL A 104 1.85 -35.40 5.64
C VAL A 104 1.93 -34.27 6.67
N LYS A 105 2.40 -34.57 7.89
CA LYS A 105 2.53 -33.58 8.97
C LYS A 105 3.48 -32.42 8.61
N THR A 106 4.61 -32.71 7.97
CA THR A 106 5.55 -31.68 7.52
C THR A 106 4.97 -30.82 6.41
N GLY A 107 4.34 -31.43 5.40
CA GLY A 107 3.69 -30.72 4.30
C GLY A 107 2.58 -29.81 4.79
N SER A 108 1.69 -30.34 5.64
CA SER A 108 0.65 -29.61 6.34
C SER A 108 1.21 -28.36 7.05
N ASN A 109 2.20 -28.51 7.94
CA ASN A 109 2.77 -27.37 8.66
C ASN A 109 3.32 -26.27 7.74
N VAL A 110 3.94 -26.66 6.62
CA VAL A 110 4.47 -25.70 5.65
C VAL A 110 3.33 -24.95 4.96
N VAL A 111 2.31 -25.67 4.47
CA VAL A 111 1.15 -25.05 3.80
C VAL A 111 0.45 -24.07 4.74
N ILE A 112 0.33 -24.43 6.02
CA ILE A 112 -0.25 -23.57 7.07
C ILE A 112 0.55 -22.29 7.26
N ALA A 113 1.88 -22.41 7.38
CA ALA A 113 2.75 -21.24 7.52
C ALA A 113 2.62 -20.30 6.32
N PHE A 114 2.59 -20.85 5.10
CA PHE A 114 2.43 -20.05 3.88
C PHE A 114 1.02 -19.45 3.75
N ALA A 115 -0.04 -20.14 4.18
CA ALA A 115 -1.40 -19.60 4.24
C ALA A 115 -1.49 -18.41 5.20
N VAL A 116 -0.87 -18.52 6.39
CA VAL A 116 -0.82 -17.43 7.37
C VAL A 116 -0.04 -16.23 6.85
N ILE A 117 1.10 -16.45 6.18
CA ILE A 117 1.87 -15.39 5.53
C ILE A 117 1.04 -14.74 4.43
N HIS A 118 0.36 -15.54 3.59
CA HIS A 118 -0.51 -15.03 2.52
C HIS A 118 -1.59 -14.11 3.08
N LEU A 119 -2.26 -14.54 4.16
CA LEU A 119 -3.31 -13.80 4.85
C LEU A 119 -2.78 -12.49 5.45
N SER A 120 -1.59 -12.53 6.04
CA SER A 120 -0.92 -11.37 6.63
C SER A 120 -0.58 -10.34 5.56
N MET A 121 -0.06 -10.79 4.41
CA MET A 121 0.27 -9.93 3.28
C MET A 121 -0.99 -9.37 2.60
N TYR A 122 -2.07 -10.14 2.55
CA TYR A 122 -3.37 -9.65 2.08
C TYR A 122 -3.83 -8.48 2.95
N SER A 123 -3.89 -8.66 4.26
CA SER A 123 -4.34 -7.63 5.19
C SER A 123 -3.45 -6.38 5.15
N LEU A 124 -2.13 -6.56 5.01
CA LEU A 124 -1.16 -5.46 4.92
C LEU A 124 -1.25 -4.66 3.61
N PHE A 125 -1.42 -5.34 2.47
CA PHE A 125 -1.32 -4.72 1.14
C PHE A 125 -2.62 -4.62 0.36
N TRP A 126 -3.49 -5.62 0.44
CA TRP A 126 -4.69 -5.74 -0.40
C TRP A 126 -6.00 -5.44 0.33
N GLY A 127 -6.03 -5.42 1.66
CA GLY A 127 -7.25 -5.20 2.44
C GLY A 127 -7.86 -3.81 2.21
N LEU A 128 -7.15 -2.75 2.59
CA LEU A 128 -7.68 -1.37 2.57
C LEU A 128 -7.46 -0.63 1.24
N LYS A 129 -6.43 -1.00 0.48
CA LYS A 129 -5.92 -0.19 -0.64
C LYS A 129 -6.86 -0.15 -1.86
N PRO A 130 -7.50 -1.25 -2.27
CA PRO A 130 -8.56 -1.24 -3.29
C PRO A 130 -9.66 -0.22 -3.00
N TRP A 131 -10.17 -0.19 -1.76
CA TRP A 131 -11.21 0.75 -1.33
C TRP A 131 -10.73 2.21 -1.34
N ALA A 132 -9.48 2.46 -0.95
CA ALA A 132 -8.88 3.78 -1.05
C ALA A 132 -8.75 4.24 -2.51
N ILE A 133 -8.31 3.34 -3.42
CA ILE A 133 -8.22 3.63 -4.86
C ILE A 133 -9.59 3.99 -5.43
N LEU A 134 -10.66 3.30 -5.03
CA LEU A 134 -12.02 3.64 -5.43
C LEU A 134 -12.41 5.06 -4.99
N GLY A 135 -12.07 5.45 -3.76
CA GLY A 135 -12.34 6.78 -3.22
C GLY A 135 -11.57 7.90 -3.94
N GLU A 136 -10.32 7.64 -4.31
CA GLU A 136 -9.41 8.59 -4.94
C GLU A 136 -9.64 8.69 -6.46
N THR A 137 -10.01 7.60 -7.11
CA THR A 137 -10.02 7.51 -8.58
C THR A 137 -11.19 8.26 -9.21
N TYR A 138 -12.30 8.53 -8.52
CA TYR A 138 -13.49 9.10 -9.17
C TYR A 138 -13.75 10.58 -8.85
N PRO A 139 -14.17 11.40 -9.85
CA PRO A 139 -14.65 12.76 -9.63
C PRO A 139 -15.89 12.77 -8.73
N LEU A 140 -16.01 13.79 -7.87
CA LEU A 140 -17.06 13.89 -6.84
C LEU A 140 -18.48 13.63 -7.38
N ARG A 141 -18.83 14.18 -8.55
CA ARG A 141 -20.18 14.10 -9.14
C ARG A 141 -20.66 12.68 -9.46
N VAL A 142 -19.74 11.80 -9.84
CA VAL A 142 -20.02 10.44 -10.35
C VAL A 142 -19.49 9.35 -9.44
N ARG A 143 -18.72 9.73 -8.41
CA ARG A 143 -18.10 8.83 -7.44
C ARG A 143 -19.10 7.87 -6.78
N PRO A 144 -20.26 8.29 -6.24
CA PRO A 144 -21.16 7.35 -5.57
C PRO A 144 -21.63 6.23 -6.49
N LYS A 145 -21.96 6.56 -7.75
CA LYS A 145 -22.40 5.57 -8.75
C LYS A 145 -21.27 4.60 -9.14
N ALA A 146 -20.06 5.13 -9.32
CA ALA A 146 -18.91 4.31 -9.71
C ALA A 146 -18.42 3.40 -8.56
N ILE A 147 -18.44 3.91 -7.32
CA ILE A 147 -18.16 3.10 -6.12
C ILE A 147 -19.22 2.03 -5.95
N ALA A 148 -20.51 2.34 -6.16
CA ALA A 148 -21.57 1.34 -6.09
C ALA A 148 -21.36 0.21 -7.09
N LEU A 149 -21.02 0.51 -8.34
CA LEU A 149 -20.72 -0.52 -9.36
C LEU A 149 -19.53 -1.40 -8.97
N ALA A 150 -18.43 -0.80 -8.51
CA ALA A 150 -17.25 -1.56 -8.11
C ALA A 150 -17.48 -2.36 -6.82
N ALA A 151 -18.30 -1.86 -5.89
CA ALA A 151 -18.74 -2.60 -4.72
C ALA A 151 -19.67 -3.76 -5.09
N SER A 152 -20.62 -3.57 -6.02
CA SER A 152 -21.46 -4.66 -6.53
C SER A 152 -20.63 -5.76 -7.17
N ASP A 153 -19.60 -5.41 -7.94
CA ASP A 153 -18.66 -6.38 -8.51
C ASP A 153 -17.90 -7.13 -7.40
N ASN A 154 -17.41 -6.42 -6.39
CA ASN A 154 -16.76 -7.04 -5.22
C ASN A 154 -17.65 -8.09 -4.53
N TRP A 155 -18.90 -7.75 -4.24
CA TRP A 155 -19.84 -8.65 -3.58
C TRP A 155 -20.31 -9.80 -4.48
N LEU A 156 -20.44 -9.55 -5.78
CA LEU A 156 -20.75 -10.59 -6.76
C LEU A 156 -19.65 -11.66 -6.76
N TRP A 157 -18.39 -11.26 -6.83
CA TRP A 157 -17.27 -12.21 -6.80
C TRP A 157 -17.11 -12.90 -5.45
N ASN A 158 -17.40 -12.21 -4.35
CA ASN A 158 -17.47 -12.85 -3.04
C ASN A 158 -18.54 -13.96 -3.00
N PHE A 159 -19.74 -13.70 -3.52
CA PHE A 159 -20.80 -14.71 -3.63
C PHE A 159 -20.38 -15.89 -4.51
N LEU A 160 -19.83 -15.62 -5.69
CA LEU A 160 -19.36 -16.67 -6.62
C LEU A 160 -18.28 -17.53 -5.96
N LEU A 161 -17.31 -16.93 -5.27
CA LEU A 161 -16.29 -17.68 -4.56
C LEU A 161 -16.87 -18.52 -3.42
N SER A 162 -17.79 -17.97 -2.63
CA SER A 162 -18.44 -18.71 -1.54
C SER A 162 -19.22 -19.93 -2.06
N TYR A 163 -19.85 -19.82 -3.24
CA TYR A 163 -20.64 -20.89 -3.82
C TYR A 163 -19.82 -21.92 -4.61
N PHE A 164 -18.85 -21.49 -5.43
CA PHE A 164 -18.11 -22.36 -6.34
C PHE A 164 -16.82 -22.94 -5.75
N SER A 165 -16.18 -22.23 -4.80
CA SER A 165 -14.95 -22.76 -4.18
C SER A 165 -15.09 -24.12 -3.48
N PRO A 166 -16.20 -24.47 -2.78
CA PRO A 166 -16.32 -25.78 -2.16
C PRO A 166 -16.47 -26.87 -3.22
N LEU A 167 -17.29 -26.64 -4.24
CA LEU A 167 -17.49 -27.59 -5.35
C LEU A 167 -16.18 -27.91 -6.06
N ILE A 168 -15.35 -26.88 -6.28
CA ILE A 168 -14.03 -27.05 -6.90
C ILE A 168 -13.08 -27.75 -5.91
N ALA A 169 -13.05 -27.34 -4.65
CA ALA A 169 -12.15 -27.92 -3.66
C ALA A 169 -12.47 -29.41 -3.37
N ASP A 170 -13.72 -29.83 -3.47
CA ASP A 170 -14.11 -31.23 -3.33
C ASP A 170 -13.58 -32.10 -4.49
N ASP A 171 -13.49 -31.55 -5.71
CA ASP A 171 -13.01 -32.25 -6.90
C ASP A 171 -11.47 -32.24 -7.04
N ILE A 172 -10.82 -31.11 -6.75
CA ILE A 172 -9.38 -30.90 -6.99
C ILE A 172 -8.54 -30.70 -5.72
N GLY A 173 -9.18 -30.72 -4.54
CA GLY A 173 -8.49 -30.61 -3.26
C GLY A 173 -7.63 -29.34 -3.14
N PRO A 174 -6.40 -29.46 -2.60
CA PRO A 174 -5.48 -28.32 -2.42
C PRO A 174 -5.04 -27.63 -3.72
N LEU A 175 -5.24 -28.25 -4.89
CA LEU A 175 -4.88 -27.65 -6.18
C LEU A 175 -5.68 -26.39 -6.49
N ILE A 176 -6.80 -26.13 -5.81
CA ILE A 176 -7.54 -24.86 -5.93
C ILE A 176 -6.65 -23.64 -5.64
N LEU A 177 -5.62 -23.78 -4.79
CA LEU A 177 -4.64 -22.73 -4.51
C LEU A 177 -3.81 -22.35 -5.75
N THR A 178 -3.62 -23.27 -6.71
CA THR A 178 -2.94 -22.98 -7.98
C THR A 178 -3.79 -22.11 -8.92
N ILE A 179 -5.12 -22.16 -8.79
CA ILE A 179 -6.03 -21.25 -9.50
C ILE A 179 -5.82 -19.83 -8.97
N PHE A 180 -5.78 -19.66 -7.64
CA PHE A 180 -5.49 -18.36 -7.02
C PHE A 180 -4.10 -17.84 -7.40
N PHE A 181 -3.09 -18.72 -7.50
CA PHE A 181 -1.78 -18.36 -8.05
C PHE A 181 -1.90 -17.75 -9.46
N GLY A 182 -2.64 -18.38 -10.37
CA GLY A 182 -2.86 -17.85 -11.72
C GLY A 182 -3.55 -16.48 -11.70
N CYS A 183 -4.57 -16.32 -10.87
CA CYS A 183 -5.27 -15.05 -10.69
C CYS A 183 -4.35 -13.95 -10.12
N LEU A 184 -3.47 -14.28 -9.17
CA LEU A 184 -2.52 -13.34 -8.58
C LEU A 184 -1.42 -12.91 -9.55
N VAL A 185 -0.95 -13.82 -10.40
CA VAL A 185 -0.01 -13.49 -11.48
C VAL A 185 -0.68 -12.52 -12.47
N PHE A 186 -1.92 -12.80 -12.87
CA PHE A 186 -2.70 -11.89 -13.69
C PHE A 186 -2.89 -10.53 -13.00
N ALA A 187 -3.20 -10.52 -11.69
CA ALA A 187 -3.36 -9.31 -10.90
C ALA A 187 -2.09 -8.45 -10.91
N PHE A 188 -0.91 -9.08 -10.74
CA PHE A 188 0.38 -8.41 -10.76
C PHE A 188 0.62 -7.68 -12.08
N PHE A 189 0.43 -8.37 -13.21
CA PHE A 189 0.60 -7.77 -14.53
C PHE A 189 -0.44 -6.68 -14.80
N TYR A 190 -1.71 -6.91 -14.43
CA TYR A 190 -2.77 -5.92 -14.62
C TYR A 190 -2.45 -4.63 -13.87
N ILE A 191 -2.10 -4.72 -12.58
CA ILE A 191 -1.71 -3.55 -11.77
C ILE A 191 -0.49 -2.87 -12.35
N PHE A 192 0.50 -3.64 -12.81
CA PHE A 192 1.71 -3.08 -13.38
C PHE A 192 1.43 -2.21 -14.61
N PHE A 193 0.56 -2.67 -15.52
CA PHE A 193 0.28 -2.02 -16.80
C PHE A 193 -0.86 -1.00 -16.78
N MET A 194 -1.89 -1.20 -15.96
CA MET A 194 -3.16 -0.46 -16.06
C MET A 194 -3.47 0.45 -14.88
N LEU A 195 -2.85 0.23 -13.71
CA LEU A 195 -3.16 1.00 -12.50
C LEU A 195 -2.16 2.16 -12.29
N PRO A 196 -2.57 3.42 -12.46
CA PRO A 196 -1.71 4.56 -12.13
C PRO A 196 -1.58 4.73 -10.61
N GLU A 197 -0.46 5.31 -10.18
CA GLU A 197 -0.24 5.75 -8.80
C GLU A 197 -1.09 6.99 -8.48
N THR A 198 -1.82 6.95 -7.36
CA THR A 198 -2.73 8.01 -6.89
C THR A 198 -2.25 8.72 -5.63
N ARG A 199 -1.06 8.36 -5.12
CA ARG A 199 -0.52 8.95 -3.89
C ARG A 199 -0.23 10.44 -4.05
N GLY A 200 -0.79 11.23 -3.13
CA GLY A 200 -0.38 12.63 -2.92
C GLY A 200 -0.81 13.59 -4.02
N ILE A 201 -1.77 13.19 -4.86
CA ILE A 201 -2.35 14.02 -5.91
C ILE A 201 -3.83 14.28 -5.59
N THR A 202 -4.29 15.48 -5.92
CA THR A 202 -5.69 15.92 -5.72
C THR A 202 -6.63 15.24 -6.74
N LEU A 203 -7.93 15.31 -6.49
CA LEU A 203 -8.94 14.68 -7.35
C LEU A 203 -8.99 15.29 -8.76
N GLU A 204 -8.70 16.58 -8.83
CA GLU A 204 -8.60 17.38 -10.04
C GLU A 204 -7.35 16.97 -10.85
N GLU A 205 -6.22 16.80 -10.17
CA GLU A 205 -4.97 16.34 -10.77
C GLU A 205 -5.05 14.88 -11.26
N ILE A 206 -5.85 14.04 -10.59
CA ILE A 206 -6.14 12.68 -11.09
C ILE A 206 -6.87 12.77 -12.45
N ASP A 207 -7.81 13.70 -12.63
CA ASP A 207 -8.46 13.87 -13.93
C ASP A 207 -7.45 14.30 -15.01
N GLU A 208 -6.51 15.16 -14.66
CA GLU A 208 -5.40 15.56 -15.53
C GLU A 208 -4.47 14.37 -15.88
N LEU A 209 -4.13 13.52 -14.90
CA LEU A 209 -3.33 12.30 -15.11
C LEU A 209 -4.01 11.34 -16.10
N TYR A 210 -5.32 11.15 -16.00
CA TYR A 210 -6.05 10.31 -16.96
C TYR A 210 -6.16 10.95 -18.36
N ARG A 211 -6.10 12.29 -18.46
CA ARG A 211 -6.09 13.03 -19.74
C ARG A 211 -4.72 13.05 -20.41
N SER A 212 -3.63 13.08 -19.64
CA SER A 212 -2.25 13.12 -20.14
C SER A 212 -1.80 11.82 -20.81
N LYS A 213 -2.59 10.74 -20.68
CA LYS A 213 -2.36 9.41 -21.30
C LYS A 213 -0.98 8.83 -20.97
N VAL A 214 -0.39 9.24 -19.84
CA VAL A 214 0.88 8.67 -19.37
C VAL A 214 0.66 7.19 -19.05
N PRO A 215 1.54 6.29 -19.52
CA PRO A 215 1.41 4.88 -19.19
C PRO A 215 1.51 4.67 -17.68
N ALA A 216 0.70 3.75 -17.14
CA ALA A 216 0.53 3.57 -15.70
C ALA A 216 1.87 3.31 -14.97
N TRP A 217 2.81 2.61 -15.61
CA TRP A 217 4.13 2.34 -15.04
C TRP A 217 5.06 3.56 -14.94
N LYS A 218 4.77 4.66 -15.64
CA LYS A 218 5.51 5.93 -15.54
C LYS A 218 4.80 6.98 -14.68
N SER A 219 3.59 6.68 -14.18
CA SER A 219 2.78 7.65 -13.43
C SER A 219 3.45 8.15 -12.14
N ASN A 220 4.38 7.38 -11.56
CA ASN A 220 5.11 7.78 -10.35
C ASN A 220 6.06 8.98 -10.57
N SER A 221 6.42 9.27 -11.82
CA SER A 221 7.24 10.44 -12.20
C SER A 221 6.42 11.59 -12.77
N TRP A 222 5.10 11.40 -12.92
CA TRP A 222 4.22 12.43 -13.46
C TRP A 222 3.99 13.52 -12.41
N LYS A 223 4.08 14.77 -12.85
CA LYS A 223 3.77 15.95 -12.04
C LYS A 223 2.57 16.68 -12.65
N PRO A 224 1.66 17.20 -11.82
CA PRO A 224 0.50 17.95 -12.31
C PRO A 224 0.88 19.31 -12.90
N SER A 225 0.04 19.83 -13.80
CA SER A 225 0.24 21.16 -14.40
C SER A 225 0.29 22.30 -13.35
N SER A 226 -0.42 22.16 -12.23
CA SER A 226 -0.36 23.05 -11.07
C SER A 226 1.06 23.22 -10.52
N HIS A 227 1.85 22.13 -10.51
CA HIS A 227 3.25 22.15 -10.10
C HIS A 227 4.13 22.87 -11.13
N HIS A 228 3.82 22.76 -12.43
CA HIS A 228 4.55 23.52 -13.46
C HIS A 228 4.22 25.01 -13.36
N ALA A 229 2.95 25.37 -13.18
CA ALA A 229 2.53 26.75 -12.98
C ALA A 229 3.16 27.39 -11.72
N ALA A 230 3.31 26.63 -10.63
CA ALA A 230 3.99 27.09 -9.43
C ALA A 230 5.51 27.30 -9.65
N LEU A 231 6.17 26.41 -10.41
CA LEU A 231 7.58 26.58 -10.76
C LEU A 231 7.80 27.79 -11.69
N ASP A 232 6.95 27.95 -12.70
CA ASP A 232 6.98 29.10 -13.61
C ASP A 232 6.74 30.41 -12.87
N ALA A 233 5.87 30.43 -11.85
CA ALA A 233 5.66 31.59 -10.99
C ALA A 233 6.89 31.92 -10.15
N LEU A 234 7.57 30.93 -9.57
CA LEU A 234 8.80 31.11 -8.80
C LEU A 234 9.98 31.57 -9.69
N GLU A 235 10.10 31.03 -10.90
CA GLU A 235 11.10 31.46 -11.89
C GLU A 235 10.82 32.87 -12.42
N GLY A 236 9.54 33.22 -12.61
CA GLY A 236 9.10 34.56 -13.02
C GLY A 236 9.33 35.63 -11.95
N GLU A 237 9.17 35.28 -10.67
CA GLU A 237 9.43 36.18 -9.54
C GLU A 237 10.94 36.40 -9.34
N SER A 238 11.75 35.36 -9.54
CA SER A 238 13.22 35.43 -9.51
C SER A 238 13.82 36.24 -10.67
N ARG A 239 13.07 36.44 -11.75
CA ARG A 239 13.46 37.22 -12.94
C ARG A 239 13.10 38.70 -12.90
N LYS A 240 12.37 39.17 -11.87
CA LYS A 240 12.11 40.61 -11.72
C LYS A 240 13.41 41.31 -11.30
N PRO A 241 13.94 42.27 -12.08
CA PRO A 241 15.06 43.09 -11.63
C PRO A 241 14.64 43.82 -10.36
N ASN A 242 15.56 43.93 -9.40
CA ASN A 242 15.37 44.66 -8.16
C ASN A 242 15.24 46.17 -8.46
N GLU A 243 14.06 46.60 -8.93
CA GLU A 243 13.68 48.00 -9.09
C GLU A 243 13.38 48.61 -7.70
N GLY A 244 14.42 48.68 -6.87
CA GLY A 244 14.34 49.16 -5.49
C GLY A 244 15.59 49.86 -5.00
N SER A 245 16.50 50.24 -5.90
CA SER A 245 17.68 51.04 -5.53
C SER A 245 18.09 51.97 -6.67
N ALA A 246 17.39 53.09 -6.83
CA ALA A 246 17.94 54.26 -7.52
C ALA A 246 17.19 55.54 -7.13
N ARG A 247 18.00 56.53 -6.68
CA ARG A 247 17.73 57.97 -6.52
C ARG A 247 17.26 58.45 -5.14
N ALA A 248 18.23 58.80 -4.30
CA ALA A 248 18.19 60.06 -3.55
C ALA A 248 19.12 61.07 -4.26
N PRO A 249 18.78 62.36 -4.37
CA PRO A 249 19.59 63.35 -5.06
C PRO A 249 20.74 63.87 -4.17
N ASP A 250 21.89 64.09 -4.79
CA ASP A 250 23.08 64.72 -4.21
C ASP A 250 22.81 66.17 -3.75
N THR A 251 23.17 66.47 -2.49
CA THR A 251 23.63 67.81 -2.09
C THR A 251 24.74 67.73 -1.04
N LEU A 252 25.86 68.32 -1.42
CA LEU A 252 27.13 68.68 -0.76
C LEU A 252 27.04 69.09 0.74
N ASP A 253 27.98 68.65 1.58
CA ASP A 253 29.16 69.45 2.05
C ASP A 253 29.84 68.87 3.33
N GLU A 254 31.16 68.72 3.22
CA GLU A 254 32.23 68.98 4.22
C GLU A 254 32.10 68.59 5.72
N LYS A 255 32.90 67.61 6.18
CA LYS A 255 34.04 67.75 7.12
C LYS A 255 34.40 66.46 7.87
N LYS A 256 35.66 66.02 7.70
CA LYS A 256 36.40 65.12 8.61
C LYS A 256 36.91 65.96 9.79
N PRO A 257 37.06 65.43 11.02
CA PRO A 257 38.39 64.88 11.34
C PRO A 257 38.45 63.76 12.41
N ALA A 258 39.66 63.20 12.47
CA ALA A 258 40.42 62.69 13.63
C ALA A 258 40.12 61.30 14.23
N ASP A 259 41.22 60.54 14.30
CA ASP A 259 41.44 59.23 14.92
C ASP A 259 41.24 59.26 16.45
N GLU A 260 40.74 58.15 17.01
CA GLU A 260 41.34 57.61 18.24
C GLU A 260 41.06 56.11 18.40
N HIS A 261 42.09 55.43 18.90
CA HIS A 261 42.26 53.99 19.08
C HIS A 261 41.22 53.32 19.99
N ILE A 262 41.08 52.00 19.85
CA ILE A 262 41.11 50.92 20.89
C ILE A 262 40.49 49.68 20.21
N GLU A 263 41.29 48.77 19.63
CA GLU A 263 41.99 47.65 20.28
C GLU A 263 41.15 46.36 20.35
N ASN A 264 41.62 45.38 19.56
CA ASN A 264 41.60 43.92 19.72
C ASN A 264 40.28 43.13 19.92
N ALA A 265 40.03 42.28 18.93
CA ALA A 265 39.27 41.02 19.00
C ALA A 265 39.92 40.03 20.04
N PRO A 266 39.33 38.88 20.44
CA PRO A 266 38.81 37.86 19.52
C PRO A 266 37.62 36.97 19.96
N VAL A 267 37.08 36.32 18.93
CA VAL A 267 36.48 34.98 18.84
C VAL A 267 36.90 33.99 19.95
N ALA A 268 35.95 33.24 20.54
CA ALA A 268 35.92 31.75 20.50
C ALA A 268 34.82 31.08 21.35
N LYS A 269 34.40 29.94 20.81
CA LYS A 269 33.52 28.85 21.29
C LYS A 269 33.96 28.18 22.61
N ALA A 270 32.99 27.62 23.34
CA ALA A 270 32.92 26.26 23.93
C ALA A 270 31.77 26.25 24.96
N LYS A 271 30.72 25.41 24.92
CA LYS A 271 30.57 23.95 25.09
C LYS A 271 31.00 23.42 26.47
N ILE A 272 30.11 22.58 27.03
CA ILE A 272 30.22 21.68 28.21
C ILE A 272 29.93 22.41 29.53
N GLY A 273 29.07 21.97 30.46
CA GLY A 273 28.40 20.69 30.72
C GLY A 273 28.42 20.45 32.24
N GLU A 274 27.39 19.80 32.79
CA GLU A 274 27.34 19.21 34.17
C GLU A 274 27.32 20.22 35.35
N GLU A 275 26.62 20.05 36.46
CA GLU A 275 26.04 18.89 37.13
C GLU A 275 25.06 19.32 38.25
N MET A 276 24.11 18.42 38.55
CA MET A 276 23.58 18.05 39.88
C MET A 276 22.73 18.96 40.79
N GLY A 277 21.60 18.36 41.19
CA GLY A 277 21.03 18.41 42.55
C GLY A 277 19.79 19.29 42.67
N GLY A 278 18.60 18.83 43.07
CA GLY A 278 18.20 17.60 43.74
C GLY A 278 16.94 17.91 44.56
N GLY A 279 16.03 16.94 44.68
CA GLY A 279 14.85 16.98 45.57
C GLY A 279 13.69 17.81 45.00
N GLY A 280 12.51 17.28 44.73
CA GLY A 280 11.78 16.25 45.45
C GLY A 280 10.62 16.94 46.16
N GLU A 281 9.39 16.70 45.70
CA GLU A 281 8.29 16.24 46.55
C GLU A 281 7.01 16.03 45.73
N SER A 282 6.50 14.82 45.90
CA SER A 282 5.15 14.33 45.63
C SER A 282 4.11 15.16 46.39
N ILE A 283 2.84 15.15 45.95
CA ILE A 283 1.69 14.73 46.77
C ILE A 283 0.35 14.93 46.01
N VAL A 284 -0.40 13.83 45.99
CA VAL A 284 -1.81 13.53 45.64
C VAL A 284 -2.28 13.67 44.20
#